data_AF-L1IF93-F1
#
_entry.id   AF-L1IF93-F1
#
_cell.length_a   1.000
_cell.length_b   1.000
_cell.length_c   1.000
_cell.angle_alpha   90.00
_cell.angle_beta   90.00
_cell.angle_gamma   90.00
#
_symmetry.space_group_name_H-M   'P 1'
#
loop_
_entity.id
_entity.type
_entity.pdbx_description
1 polymer ?
#
loop_
_entity_poly.entity_id
_entity_poly.type
_entity_poly.pdbx_seq_one_letter_code
_entity_poly.pdbx_strand_id
1 'polypeptide(L)'
;VPLNLNYIASVLPNSFYDKHKFAAITIRIDNPTCTVLLFSSGKLVLTGSQSWYKCLHASLKIVEMLRAYIIGVDFHVEDIVVQNIVGNAIIDLQGNRTLNLERMYNEQCSKCTFQKSLFPGLIFRPDNSPVVLLCFES
;
A
#
# COMPACT_ATOMS: atom_id res chain seq x y z
N VAL A 1 2.69 24.98 9.81
CA VAL A 1 3.45 24.52 11.00
C VAL A 1 3.46 23.00 10.98
N PRO A 2 4.61 22.33 11.15
CA PRO A 2 4.66 20.87 11.16
C PRO A 2 3.93 20.29 12.37
N LEU A 3 3.30 19.13 12.18
CA LEU A 3 2.59 18.40 13.22
C LEU A 3 3.56 17.79 14.23
N ASN A 4 3.23 17.90 15.52
CA ASN A 4 3.97 17.25 16.59
C ASN A 4 3.58 15.77 16.66
N LEU A 5 4.35 14.92 15.97
CA LEU A 5 4.04 13.50 15.87
C LEU A 5 4.12 12.75 17.21
N ASN A 6 4.97 13.19 18.14
CA ASN A 6 5.04 12.58 19.48
C ASN A 6 3.75 12.80 20.26
N TYR A 7 3.23 14.03 20.22
CA TYR A 7 1.95 14.34 20.87
C TYR A 7 0.81 13.55 20.24
N ILE A 8 0.72 13.56 18.90
CA ILE A 8 -0.33 12.84 18.16
C ILE A 8 -0.31 11.34 18.48
N ALA A 9 0.87 10.72 18.48
CA ALA A 9 1.00 9.30 18.82
C ALA A 9 0.62 8.99 20.29
N SER A 10 0.74 9.97 21.19
CA SER A 10 0.34 9.79 22.59
C SER A 10 -1.17 9.86 22.83
N VAL A 11 -1.93 10.50 21.92
CA VAL A 11 -3.38 10.71 22.07
C VAL A 11 -4.21 9.86 21.11
N LEU A 12 -3.66 9.48 19.97
CA LEU A 12 -4.38 8.66 18.99
C LEU A 12 -4.30 7.17 19.35
N PRO A 13 -5.45 6.47 19.43
CA PRO A 13 -5.47 5.02 19.62
C PRO A 13 -4.89 4.28 18.41
N ASN A 14 -4.43 3.06 18.63
CA ASN A 14 -3.88 2.17 17.60
C ASN A 14 -2.78 2.82 16.75
N SER A 15 -2.03 3.74 17.35
CA SER A 15 -0.93 4.46 16.73
C SER A 15 0.42 4.02 17.30
N PHE A 16 1.43 3.97 16.45
CA PHE A 16 2.81 3.64 16.80
C PHE A 16 3.74 4.66 16.16
N TYR A 17 4.66 5.21 16.96
CA TYR A 17 5.67 6.14 16.47
C TYR A 17 7.01 5.92 17.17
N ASP A 18 8.03 5.68 16.36
CA ASP A 18 9.43 5.64 16.78
C ASP A 18 10.25 6.42 15.76
N LYS A 19 10.60 7.67 16.11
CA LYS A 19 11.33 8.60 15.23
C LYS A 19 12.69 8.07 14.78
N HIS A 20 13.29 7.12 15.51
CA HIS A 20 14.58 6.53 15.17
C HIS A 20 14.45 5.43 14.12
N LYS A 21 13.26 4.81 14.01
CA LYS A 21 12.97 3.78 13.01
C LYS A 21 12.30 4.34 11.77
N PHE A 22 11.37 5.28 11.92
CA PHE A 22 10.58 5.77 10.82
C PHE A 22 10.06 7.20 11.03
N ALA A 23 9.96 7.97 9.95
CA ALA A 23 9.66 9.39 10.00
C ALA A 23 8.15 9.72 10.18
N ALA A 24 7.27 8.71 10.18
CA ALA A 24 5.82 8.88 10.24
C ALA A 24 5.20 8.02 11.35
N ILE A 25 4.04 8.47 11.86
CA ILE A 25 3.19 7.68 12.75
C ILE A 25 2.51 6.61 11.91
N THR A 26 2.50 5.37 12.39
CA THR A 26 1.69 4.29 11.83
C THR A 26 0.40 4.17 12.62
N ILE A 27 -0.75 4.31 11.98
CA ILE A 27 -2.08 4.22 12.59
C ILE A 27 -2.83 3.08 11.91
N ARG A 28 -3.41 2.15 12.69
CA ARG A 28 -4.26 1.08 12.15
C ARG A 28 -5.72 1.41 12.31
N ILE A 29 -6.47 1.32 11.23
CA ILE A 29 -7.93 1.50 11.20
C ILE A 29 -8.56 0.16 10.82
N ASP A 30 -9.51 -0.31 11.63
CA ASP A 30 -10.17 -1.59 11.38
C ASP A 30 -11.33 -1.48 10.38
N ASN A 31 -12.03 -0.34 10.36
CA ASN A 31 -13.13 -0.09 9.44
C ASN A 31 -13.10 1.34 8.86
N PRO A 32 -12.80 1.54 7.57
CA PRO A 32 -12.35 0.51 6.63
C PRO A 32 -10.94 0.02 7.00
N THR A 33 -10.69 -1.28 6.82
CA THR A 33 -9.41 -1.89 7.16
C THR A 33 -8.29 -1.27 6.32
N CYS A 34 -7.37 -0.56 6.97
CA CYS A 34 -6.18 0.00 6.32
C CYS A 34 -5.12 0.40 7.36
N THR A 35 -3.90 0.60 6.89
CA THR A 35 -2.82 1.24 7.65
C THR A 35 -2.58 2.62 7.08
N VAL A 36 -2.51 3.62 7.96
CA VAL A 36 -2.25 5.01 7.61
C VAL A 36 -0.88 5.40 8.16
N LEU A 37 -0.06 6.01 7.31
CA LEU A 37 1.17 6.68 7.70
C LEU A 37 0.93 8.19 7.71
N LEU A 38 1.06 8.82 8.88
CA LEU A 38 0.91 10.28 9.04
C LEU A 38 2.30 10.92 9.23
N PHE A 39 2.67 11.77 8.29
CA PHE A 39 3.93 12.53 8.32
C PHE A 39 3.74 13.89 9.02
N SER A 40 4.84 14.47 9.52
CA SER A 40 4.82 15.78 10.17
C SER A 40 4.36 16.91 9.24
N SER A 41 4.40 16.71 7.93
CA SER A 41 3.84 17.64 6.94
C SER A 41 2.31 17.62 6.86
N GLY A 42 1.64 16.67 7.51
CA GLY A 42 0.20 16.42 7.36
C GLY A 42 -0.13 15.45 6.22
N LYS A 43 0.86 15.03 5.42
CA LYS A 43 0.64 14.02 4.37
C LYS A 43 0.21 12.69 4.99
N LEU A 44 -0.86 12.12 4.45
CA LEU A 44 -1.31 10.77 4.72
C LEU A 44 -0.89 9.83 3.59
N VAL A 45 -0.36 8.66 3.93
CA VAL A 45 -0.17 7.54 3.00
C VAL A 45 -0.96 6.36 3.52
N LEU A 46 -1.94 5.91 2.74
CA LEU A 46 -2.84 4.81 3.12
C LEU A 46 -2.48 3.55 2.32
N THR A 47 -2.39 2.41 3.00
CA THR A 47 -2.14 1.10 2.39
C THR A 47 -3.10 0.04 2.92
N GLY A 48 -3.34 -1.00 2.12
CA GLY A 48 -4.26 -2.10 2.45
C GLY A 48 -5.75 -1.80 2.23
N SER A 49 -6.10 -0.57 1.84
CA SER A 49 -7.46 -0.24 1.43
C SER A 49 -7.79 -0.85 0.06
N GLN A 50 -9.00 -1.38 -0.09
CA GLN A 50 -9.45 -2.07 -1.31
C GLN A 50 -10.13 -1.15 -2.33
N SER A 51 -10.41 0.10 -1.98
CA SER A 51 -11.04 1.05 -2.91
C SER A 51 -10.72 2.49 -2.56
N TRP A 52 -10.84 3.37 -3.55
CA TRP A 52 -10.68 4.80 -3.37
C TRP A 52 -11.66 5.37 -2.33
N TYR A 53 -12.92 4.95 -2.38
CA TYR A 53 -13.94 5.37 -1.40
C TYR A 53 -13.57 4.98 0.04
N LYS A 54 -13.01 3.78 0.25
CA LYS A 54 -12.51 3.36 1.56
C LYS A 54 -11.31 4.21 2.00
N CYS A 55 -10.43 4.62 1.08
CA CYS A 55 -9.34 5.56 1.40
C CYS A 55 -9.89 6.92 1.85
N LEU A 56 -10.93 7.43 1.18
CA LEU A 56 -11.59 8.67 1.58
C LEU A 56 -12.20 8.58 2.98
N HIS A 57 -12.96 7.52 3.25
CA HIS A 57 -13.55 7.29 4.56
C HIS A 57 -12.49 7.19 5.67
N ALA A 58 -11.39 6.46 5.45
CA ALA A 58 -10.28 6.40 6.39
C ALA A 58 -9.63 7.76 6.63
N SER A 59 -9.41 8.54 5.56
CA SER A 59 -8.79 9.87 5.66
C SER A 59 -9.67 10.84 6.46
N LEU A 60 -10.99 10.82 6.23
CA LEU A 60 -11.94 11.61 7.01
C LEU A 60 -11.95 11.22 8.49
N LYS A 61 -11.88 9.92 8.80
CA LYS A 61 -11.76 9.46 10.20
C LYS A 61 -10.49 9.98 10.88
N ILE A 62 -9.36 9.97 10.18
CA ILE A 62 -8.11 10.55 10.71
C ILE A 62 -8.29 12.05 10.97
N VAL A 63 -8.89 12.79 10.04
CA VAL A 63 -9.17 14.22 10.22
C VAL A 63 -10.07 14.48 11.44
N GLU A 64 -11.13 13.70 11.62
CA GLU A 64 -12.02 13.79 12.79
C GLU A 64 -11.25 13.55 14.10
N MET A 65 -10.41 12.51 14.14
CA MET A 65 -9.58 12.22 15.30
C MET A 65 -8.59 13.35 15.58
N LEU A 66 -7.92 13.89 14.56
CA LEU A 66 -6.99 15.01 14.72
C LEU A 66 -7.69 16.26 15.26
N ARG A 67 -8.87 16.60 14.72
CA ARG A 67 -9.69 17.73 15.21
C ARG A 67 -10.11 17.58 16.66
N ALA A 68 -10.37 16.35 17.12
CA ALA A 68 -10.78 16.09 18.50
C ALA A 68 -9.67 16.36 19.53
N TYR A 69 -8.40 16.16 19.15
CA TYR A 69 -7.26 16.28 20.08
C TYR A 69 -6.37 17.50 19.83
N ILE A 70 -6.46 18.14 18.66
CA ILE A 70 -5.59 19.26 18.27
C ILE A 70 -6.43 20.51 18.05
N ILE A 71 -6.46 21.37 19.07
CA ILE A 71 -7.26 22.59 19.08
C ILE A 71 -6.53 23.70 18.30
N GLY A 72 -7.29 24.49 17.53
CA GLY A 72 -6.77 25.66 16.83
C GLY A 72 -6.08 25.36 15.49
N VAL A 73 -6.15 24.12 15.01
CA VAL A 73 -5.71 23.73 13.67
C VAL A 73 -6.91 23.22 12.89
N ASP A 74 -7.15 23.78 11.72
CA ASP A 74 -8.16 23.24 10.80
C ASP A 74 -7.54 22.16 9.92
N PHE A 75 -8.12 20.97 9.98
CA PHE A 75 -7.72 19.81 9.20
C PHE A 75 -8.80 19.51 8.17
N HIS A 76 -8.45 19.40 6.90
CA HIS A 76 -9.36 18.92 5.86
C HIS A 76 -8.61 18.04 4.87
N VAL A 77 -9.34 17.15 4.20
CA VAL A 77 -8.79 16.36 3.10
C VAL A 77 -8.90 17.19 1.83
N GLU A 78 -7.76 17.54 1.23
CA GLU A 78 -7.74 18.31 -0.02
C GLU A 78 -7.94 17.42 -1.26
N ASP A 79 -7.15 16.35 -1.39
CA ASP A 79 -7.20 15.43 -2.53
C ASP A 79 -6.75 14.02 -2.13
N ILE A 80 -7.20 13.02 -2.89
CA ILE A 80 -6.83 11.62 -2.75
C ILE A 80 -6.40 11.06 -4.11
N VAL A 81 -5.09 10.88 -4.24
CA VAL A 81 -4.47 10.30 -5.43
C VAL A 81 -4.06 8.85 -5.17
N VAL A 82 -4.52 7.93 -6.02
CA VAL A 82 -4.08 6.53 -5.99
C VAL A 82 -2.65 6.44 -6.54
N GLN A 83 -1.70 6.02 -5.69
CA GLN A 83 -0.29 5.90 -6.06
C GLN A 83 0.05 4.51 -6.64
N ASN A 84 -0.66 3.46 -6.22
CA ASN A 84 -0.45 2.10 -6.69
C ASN A 84 -1.72 1.26 -6.52
N ILE A 85 -1.87 0.22 -7.34
CA ILE A 85 -2.94 -0.78 -7.25
C ILE A 85 -2.29 -2.16 -7.35
N VAL A 86 -2.61 -3.04 -6.41
CA VAL A 86 -2.19 -4.45 -6.43
C VAL A 86 -3.40 -5.30 -6.72
N GLY A 87 -3.37 -6.03 -7.84
CA GLY A 87 -4.40 -6.99 -8.23
C GLY A 87 -3.90 -8.43 -8.11
N ASN A 88 -4.80 -9.35 -7.77
CA ASN A 88 -4.58 -10.78 -7.86
C ASN A 88 -5.59 -11.35 -8.86
N ALA A 89 -5.14 -12.22 -9.75
CA ALA A 89 -5.98 -12.97 -10.66
C ALA A 89 -5.52 -14.43 -10.70
N ILE A 90 -6.46 -15.35 -10.59
CA ILE A 90 -6.24 -16.78 -10.76
C ILE A 90 -6.77 -17.16 -12.13
N ILE A 91 -5.90 -17.75 -12.96
CA ILE A 91 -6.26 -18.22 -14.30
C ILE A 91 -6.27 -19.74 -14.25
N ASP A 92 -7.45 -20.35 -14.39
CA ASP A 92 -7.59 -21.79 -14.43
C ASP A 92 -7.08 -22.33 -15.78
N LEU A 93 -6.02 -23.13 -15.73
CA LEU A 93 -5.48 -23.83 -16.89
C LEU A 93 -6.11 -25.22 -16.94
N GLN A 94 -7.16 -25.36 -17.78
CA GLN A 94 -7.89 -26.62 -17.95
C GLN A 94 -6.97 -27.84 -18.04
N GLY A 95 -7.29 -28.91 -17.31
CA GLY A 95 -6.60 -30.19 -17.36
C GLY A 95 -5.37 -30.31 -16.46
N ASN A 96 -5.41 -29.76 -15.24
CA ASN A 96 -4.30 -29.78 -14.26
C ASN A 96 -2.97 -29.26 -14.84
N ARG A 97 -3.04 -28.30 -15.75
CA ARG A 97 -1.84 -27.70 -16.34
C ARG A 97 -1.35 -26.58 -15.42
N THR A 98 -0.04 -26.39 -15.40
CA THR A 98 0.61 -25.30 -14.68
C THR A 98 1.35 -24.40 -15.66
N LEU A 99 1.66 -23.19 -15.20
CA LEU A 99 2.46 -22.25 -15.98
C LEU A 99 3.95 -22.67 -15.92
N ASN A 100 4.55 -22.99 -17.07
CA ASN A 100 5.97 -23.33 -17.13
C ASN A 100 6.83 -22.05 -17.15
N LEU A 101 7.27 -21.61 -15.96
CA LEU A 101 8.04 -20.38 -15.78
C LEU A 101 9.42 -20.42 -16.43
N GLU A 102 10.08 -21.57 -16.44
CA GLU A 102 11.40 -21.74 -17.06
C GLU A 102 11.32 -21.52 -18.56
N ARG A 103 10.32 -22.11 -19.21
CA ARG A 103 10.05 -21.91 -20.63
C ARG A 103 9.75 -20.45 -20.95
N MET A 104 8.88 -19.81 -20.15
CA MET A 104 8.58 -18.38 -20.32
C MET A 104 9.84 -17.50 -20.19
N TYR A 105 10.71 -17.79 -19.23
CA TYR A 105 11.97 -17.06 -19.08
C TYR A 105 12.90 -17.29 -20.27
N ASN A 106 13.05 -18.53 -20.74
CA ASN A 106 13.91 -18.86 -21.87
C ASN A 106 13.42 -18.20 -23.18
N GLU A 107 12.11 -18.11 -23.39
CA GLU A 107 11.52 -17.51 -24.59
C GLU A 107 11.44 -15.97 -24.54
N GLN A 108 11.37 -15.35 -23.34
CA GLN A 108 11.17 -13.91 -23.16
C GLN A 108 12.16 -13.28 -22.16
N CYS A 109 13.41 -13.73 -22.13
CA CYS A 109 14.39 -13.37 -21.09
C CYS A 109 14.60 -11.86 -20.93
N SER A 110 14.46 -11.06 -21.99
CA SER A 110 14.59 -9.59 -21.95
C SER A 110 13.47 -8.90 -21.15
N LYS A 111 12.33 -9.56 -20.98
CA LYS A 111 11.14 -9.03 -20.27
C LYS A 111 10.92 -9.67 -18.91
N CYS A 112 11.68 -10.72 -18.61
CA CYS A 112 11.48 -11.57 -17.45
C CYS A 112 12.66 -11.45 -16.48
N THR A 113 12.38 -11.48 -15.18
CA THR A 113 13.38 -11.75 -14.14
C THR A 113 12.94 -12.99 -13.39
N PHE A 114 13.75 -14.05 -13.43
CA PHE A 114 13.44 -15.31 -12.78
C PHE A 114 14.67 -15.92 -12.11
N GLN A 115 14.62 -16.05 -10.79
CA GLN A 115 15.64 -16.69 -9.97
C GLN A 115 14.94 -17.45 -8.83
N LYS A 116 14.57 -18.71 -9.09
CA LYS A 116 13.72 -19.54 -8.19
C LYS A 116 14.27 -19.66 -6.76
N SER A 117 15.58 -19.56 -6.57
CA SER A 117 16.22 -19.57 -5.26
C SER A 117 16.01 -18.30 -4.43
N LEU A 118 15.77 -17.15 -5.08
CA LEU A 118 15.54 -15.87 -4.42
C LEU A 118 14.05 -15.51 -4.33
N PHE A 119 13.28 -15.87 -5.35
CA PHE A 119 11.85 -15.58 -5.42
C PHE A 119 11.13 -16.67 -6.22
N PRO A 120 10.01 -17.22 -5.72
CA PRO A 120 9.35 -18.36 -6.34
C PRO A 120 8.60 -18.04 -7.64
N GLY A 121 8.23 -16.79 -7.88
CA GLY A 121 7.53 -16.36 -9.09
C GLY A 121 8.47 -15.81 -10.17
N LEU A 122 7.94 -15.71 -11.39
CA LEU A 122 8.58 -14.98 -12.49
C LEU A 122 8.06 -13.54 -12.49
N ILE A 123 8.97 -12.57 -12.54
CA ILE A 123 8.63 -11.16 -12.69
C ILE A 123 8.60 -10.82 -14.18
N PHE A 124 7.43 -10.51 -14.72
CA PHE A 124 7.24 -10.18 -16.13
C PHE A 124 6.90 -8.70 -16.30
N ARG A 125 7.56 -8.06 -17.29
CA ARG A 125 7.35 -6.65 -17.65
C ARG A 125 6.91 -6.59 -19.12
N PRO A 126 5.59 -6.46 -19.40
CA PRO A 126 5.08 -6.39 -20.76
C PRO A 126 5.55 -5.12 -21.47
N ASP A 127 5.68 -5.19 -22.80
CA ASP A 127 5.96 -3.99 -23.60
C ASP A 127 4.79 -3.01 -23.54
N ASN A 128 5.11 -1.70 -23.58
CA ASN A 128 4.13 -0.62 -23.60
C ASN A 128 3.12 -0.65 -22.44
N SER A 129 3.48 -1.26 -21.31
CA SER A 129 2.66 -1.31 -20.11
C SER A 129 3.49 -0.94 -18.88
N PRO A 130 2.99 -0.06 -18.00
CA PRO A 130 3.65 0.23 -16.73
C PRO A 130 3.43 -0.87 -15.67
N VAL A 131 2.67 -1.92 -16.00
CA VAL A 131 2.31 -3.00 -15.08
C VAL A 131 3.47 -3.99 -14.94
N VAL A 132 3.72 -4.43 -13.70
CA VAL A 132 4.59 -5.57 -13.41
C VAL A 132 3.70 -6.75 -13.04
N LEU A 133 3.88 -7.88 -13.71
CA LEU A 133 3.17 -9.12 -13.43
C LEU A 133 4.07 -10.05 -12.62
N LEU A 134 3.51 -10.63 -11.56
CA LEU A 134 4.12 -11.72 -10.81
C LEU A 134 3.40 -13.01 -11.21
N CYS A 135 4.08 -13.86 -11.97
CA CYS A 135 3.55 -15.12 -12.48
C CYS A 135 4.02 -16.28 -11.59
N PHE A 136 3.13 -17.20 -11.27
CA PHE A 136 3.40 -18.34 -10.38
C PHE A 136 3.01 -19.65 -11.06
N GLU A 137 3.76 -20.71 -10.77
CA GLU A 137 3.45 -22.09 -11.14
C GLU A 137 2.47 -22.64 -10.08
N SER A 138 1.18 -22.33 -10.23
CA SER A 138 0.10 -22.85 -9.38
C SER A 138 -0.62 -24.01 -10.05
#